data_AF-A0A3D8GUV9-F1
#
_entry.id   AF-A0A3D8GUV9-F1
#
_cell.length_a   1.000
_cell.length_b   1.000
_cell.length_c   1.000
_cell.angle_alpha   90.00
_cell.angle_beta   90.00
_cell.angle_gamma   90.00
#
_symmetry.space_group_name_H-M   'P 1'
#
loop_
_entity.id
_entity.type
_entity.pdbx_description
1 polymer ?
#
loop_
_entity_poly.entity_id
_entity_poly.type
_entity_poly.pdbx_seq_one_letter_code
_entity_poly.pdbx_strand_id
1 'polypeptide(L)'
;MRHLRIYFKSFIAILILSIIWLPNTSAVGQGMIDDNKNGIDDNLEREYGLGSGIEFEDFDNDGLYNLAEVKTGLNPQAADFDKNNVILVSDMIDNSLANSGFDMTDQLQNALNLGSGKIVVLPLDCSYKISGLKIPDNTILIGYGAKIYNNATHQTLLTIGNGVKLYGIELQGAGNKMAESKGIGIRIQGAGAAGYTKNIVIEDVKIRNIGFYGILAEFADNVKISNIIIHDIGFAGFGGLSVRNIHIDKSHIKGISPGSKGNAYGVFYSRKGAESSLEAHPRSADSSVTNSIIEDIPLWEALDTHGGENITFNNNTIRNTKVGIAFVNATGNDGTDLYGSQKCTAKGNRIDGIGKGYGIVVAGASSDNSRDCIIEGNQLTEAGQQGNSISGGIQASFTKDLVIRDNTLVNSYANGIHLYTYNQHFSVSGNKVEDVQDNVYVAPSAIAFRSGNNSGTIVGNNLIRKNEKLNVYVSMRGINISTPSGMELLIGQNTNNFVLPIAGGTGNYVIYI
;
A
#
# COMPACT_ATOMS: atom_id res chain seq x y z
N MET A 1 -12.05 -13.99 69.33
CA MET A 1 -12.70 -14.23 68.02
C MET A 1 -14.00 -13.43 67.84
N ARG A 2 -13.93 -12.08 67.82
CA ARG A 2 -15.09 -11.21 67.52
C ARG A 2 -14.73 -9.92 66.75
N HIS A 3 -13.54 -9.84 66.14
CA HIS A 3 -13.10 -8.66 65.36
C HIS A 3 -12.77 -8.95 63.88
N LEU A 4 -13.07 -10.16 63.37
CA LEU A 4 -12.74 -10.55 61.99
C LEU A 4 -13.96 -10.73 61.06
N ARG A 5 -15.13 -10.17 61.42
CA ARG A 5 -16.37 -10.31 60.63
C ARG A 5 -16.84 -9.04 59.92
N ILE A 6 -16.21 -7.89 60.15
CA ILE A 6 -16.62 -6.62 59.55
C ILE A 6 -15.84 -6.30 58.26
N TYR A 7 -14.63 -6.86 58.07
CA TYR A 7 -13.82 -6.58 56.88
C TYR A 7 -14.17 -7.41 55.64
N PHE A 8 -14.95 -8.50 55.78
CA PHE A 8 -15.26 -9.37 54.63
C PHE A 8 -16.50 -8.93 53.83
N LYS A 9 -17.39 -8.12 54.39
CA LYS A 9 -18.57 -7.60 53.67
C LYS A 9 -18.27 -6.33 52.86
N SER A 10 -17.33 -5.51 53.32
CA SER A 10 -16.93 -4.29 52.60
C SER A 10 -16.05 -4.57 51.38
N PHE A 11 -15.34 -5.71 51.36
CA PHE A 11 -14.50 -6.09 50.22
C PHE A 11 -15.30 -6.70 49.05
N ILE A 12 -16.43 -7.35 49.34
CA ILE A 12 -17.31 -7.94 48.30
C ILE A 12 -18.21 -6.86 47.65
N ALA A 13 -18.61 -5.82 48.38
CA ALA A 13 -19.39 -4.72 47.80
C ALA A 13 -18.55 -3.83 46.86
N ILE A 14 -17.25 -3.65 47.14
CA ILE A 14 -16.33 -2.90 46.28
C ILE A 14 -15.94 -3.71 45.02
N LEU A 15 -15.94 -5.05 45.10
CA LEU A 15 -15.68 -5.92 43.94
C LEU A 15 -16.91 -6.08 43.02
N ILE A 16 -18.13 -5.88 43.53
CA ILE A 16 -19.36 -5.94 42.71
C ILE A 16 -19.67 -4.59 42.04
N LEU A 17 -19.25 -3.45 42.63
CA LEU A 17 -19.38 -2.14 41.98
C LEU A 17 -18.30 -1.86 40.92
N SER A 18 -17.16 -2.58 40.93
CA SER A 18 -16.12 -2.42 39.89
C SER A 18 -16.35 -3.27 38.63
N ILE A 19 -17.40 -4.08 38.59
CA ILE A 19 -17.77 -4.92 37.42
C ILE A 19 -18.86 -4.26 36.56
N ILE A 20 -19.52 -3.20 37.03
CA ILE A 20 -20.64 -2.53 36.33
C ILE A 20 -20.16 -1.30 35.50
N TRP A 21 -18.87 -0.99 35.51
CA TRP A 21 -18.29 0.12 34.73
C TRP A 21 -16.96 -0.28 34.09
N LEU A 22 -16.98 -1.40 33.37
CA LEU A 22 -16.00 -1.64 32.30
C LEU A 22 -16.68 -1.21 31.00
N PRO A 23 -16.16 -0.21 30.25
CA PRO A 23 -16.58 -0.06 28.86
C PRO A 23 -16.29 -1.39 28.17
N ASN A 24 -17.28 -1.88 27.41
CA ASN A 24 -17.18 -3.08 26.60
C ASN A 24 -15.93 -3.02 25.70
N THR A 25 -14.79 -3.50 26.18
CA THR A 25 -13.64 -3.83 25.35
C THR A 25 -13.82 -5.24 24.81
N SER A 26 -14.89 -5.44 24.03
CA SER A 26 -15.10 -6.66 23.25
C SER A 26 -15.74 -6.34 21.90
N ALA A 27 -14.98 -5.65 21.05
CA ALA A 27 -15.23 -5.59 19.62
C ALA A 27 -13.90 -5.53 18.85
N VAL A 28 -12.98 -6.44 19.16
CA VAL A 28 -11.90 -6.77 18.24
C VAL A 28 -12.42 -7.88 17.34
N GLY A 29 -12.95 -7.51 16.16
CA GLY A 29 -13.16 -8.45 15.06
C GLY A 29 -14.57 -8.63 14.50
N GLN A 30 -15.58 -7.85 14.91
CA GLN A 30 -16.77 -7.71 14.08
C GLN A 30 -16.43 -6.67 13.01
N GLY A 31 -16.33 -7.11 11.75
CA GLY A 31 -16.20 -6.17 10.64
C GLY A 31 -17.38 -5.21 10.68
N MET A 32 -17.11 -3.93 10.41
CA MET A 32 -18.15 -2.91 10.29
C MET A 32 -19.25 -3.43 9.36
N ILE A 33 -20.48 -3.54 9.86
CA ILE A 33 -21.64 -3.90 9.06
C ILE A 33 -22.30 -2.58 8.69
N ASP A 34 -22.13 -2.14 7.44
CA ASP A 34 -22.73 -0.93 6.87
C ASP A 34 -23.42 -1.37 5.57
N ASP A 35 -24.60 -1.98 5.71
CA ASP A 35 -25.33 -2.56 4.57
C ASP A 35 -25.83 -1.47 3.62
N ASN A 36 -26.11 -0.28 4.16
CA ASN A 36 -26.65 0.86 3.41
C ASN A 36 -25.54 1.71 2.72
N LYS A 37 -24.27 1.50 3.08
CA LYS A 37 -23.05 2.15 2.56
C LYS A 37 -23.01 3.66 2.79
N ASN A 38 -23.59 4.12 3.89
CA ASN A 38 -23.57 5.52 4.26
C ASN A 38 -22.37 5.90 5.14
N GLY A 39 -21.51 4.94 5.47
CA GLY A 39 -20.29 5.15 6.26
C GLY A 39 -20.49 5.05 7.77
N ILE A 40 -21.70 4.73 8.24
CA ILE A 40 -22.05 4.46 9.64
C ILE A 40 -22.32 2.95 9.78
N ASP A 41 -21.80 2.34 10.86
CA ASP A 41 -22.13 0.93 11.15
C ASP A 41 -23.62 0.80 11.51
N ASP A 42 -24.35 -0.12 10.88
CA ASP A 42 -25.77 -0.39 11.11
C ASP A 42 -26.10 -0.72 12.59
N ASN A 43 -25.13 -1.25 13.35
CA ASN A 43 -25.32 -1.43 14.80
C ASN A 43 -25.28 -0.08 15.53
N LEU A 44 -24.42 0.84 15.11
CA LEU A 44 -24.39 2.21 15.64
C LEU A 44 -25.64 2.99 15.23
N GLU A 45 -26.12 2.81 13.99
CA GLU A 45 -27.41 3.38 13.58
C GLU A 45 -28.54 2.87 14.48
N ARG A 46 -28.58 1.55 14.77
CA ARG A 46 -29.55 0.98 15.71
C ARG A 46 -29.36 1.48 17.15
N GLU A 47 -28.13 1.60 17.62
CA GLU A 47 -27.80 2.06 18.98
C GLU A 47 -28.25 3.51 19.19
N TYR A 48 -28.00 4.38 18.22
CA TYR A 48 -28.36 5.80 18.25
C TYR A 48 -29.70 6.10 17.58
N GLY A 49 -30.50 5.08 17.24
CA GLY A 49 -31.81 5.26 16.61
C GLY A 49 -31.79 6.09 15.33
N LEU A 50 -30.68 6.06 14.58
CA LEU A 50 -30.51 6.78 13.32
C LEU A 50 -31.23 6.02 12.20
N GLY A 51 -32.00 6.74 11.38
CA GLY A 51 -32.61 6.18 10.18
C GLY A 51 -31.60 6.09 9.03
N SER A 52 -31.86 5.25 8.03
CA SER A 52 -31.03 5.23 6.82
C SER A 52 -31.10 6.58 6.09
N GLY A 53 -29.95 7.13 5.69
CA GLY A 53 -29.88 8.37 4.91
C GLY A 53 -29.79 9.66 5.74
N ILE A 54 -29.59 9.55 7.07
CA ILE A 54 -29.45 10.73 7.94
C ILE A 54 -28.00 11.03 8.31
N GLU A 55 -27.03 10.39 7.66
CA GLU A 55 -25.60 10.55 7.96
C GLU A 55 -25.09 12.01 7.89
N PHE A 56 -25.76 12.85 7.09
CA PHE A 56 -25.47 14.28 6.93
C PHE A 56 -26.46 15.20 7.65
N GLU A 57 -27.42 14.65 8.40
CA GLU A 57 -28.24 15.42 9.32
C GLU A 57 -27.47 15.68 10.61
N ASP A 58 -27.77 16.81 11.25
CA ASP A 58 -27.29 17.20 12.58
C ASP A 58 -28.47 17.01 13.54
N PHE A 59 -28.56 15.80 14.13
CA PHE A 59 -29.76 15.36 14.82
C PHE A 59 -29.99 16.17 16.12
N ASP A 60 -28.94 16.55 16.82
CA ASP A 60 -29.02 17.31 18.08
C ASP A 60 -28.81 18.82 17.92
N ASN A 61 -28.52 19.29 16.70
CA ASN A 61 -28.33 20.68 16.31
C ASN A 61 -27.11 21.34 16.97
N ASP A 62 -26.04 20.58 17.20
CA ASP A 62 -24.78 21.09 17.76
C ASP A 62 -23.77 21.59 16.72
N GLY A 63 -24.04 21.31 15.43
CA GLY A 63 -23.25 21.71 14.28
C GLY A 63 -22.42 20.59 13.65
N LEU A 64 -22.39 19.40 14.25
CA LEU A 64 -21.83 18.20 13.65
C LEU A 64 -22.94 17.35 13.04
N TYR A 65 -22.67 16.78 11.86
CA TYR A 65 -23.57 15.78 11.30
C TYR A 65 -23.24 14.40 11.86
N ASN A 66 -24.25 13.52 11.92
CA ASN A 66 -24.19 12.22 12.58
C ASN A 66 -22.95 11.37 12.18
N LEU A 67 -22.55 11.38 10.91
CA LEU A 67 -21.33 10.67 10.45
C LEU A 67 -20.05 11.24 11.07
N ALA A 68 -19.93 12.57 11.17
CA ALA A 68 -18.78 13.23 11.78
C ALA A 68 -18.65 12.84 13.26
N GLU A 69 -19.78 12.80 13.97
CA GLU A 69 -19.84 12.42 15.38
C GLU A 69 -19.44 10.97 15.58
N VAL A 70 -20.01 10.05 14.80
CA VAL A 70 -19.66 8.63 14.87
C VAL A 70 -18.16 8.40 14.60
N LYS A 71 -17.59 9.07 13.59
CA LYS A 71 -16.14 8.96 13.27
C LYS A 71 -15.25 9.54 14.36
N THR A 72 -15.74 10.50 15.13
CA THR A 72 -15.00 11.11 16.24
C THR A 72 -15.28 10.47 17.59
N GLY A 73 -16.22 9.52 17.66
CA GLY A 73 -16.63 8.86 18.91
C GLY A 73 -17.53 9.74 19.78
N LEU A 74 -18.18 10.74 19.19
CA LEU A 74 -19.23 11.56 19.81
C LEU A 74 -20.59 10.86 19.67
N ASN A 75 -21.59 11.35 20.40
CA ASN A 75 -22.92 10.76 20.45
C ASN A 75 -23.91 11.62 19.65
N PRO A 76 -24.41 11.12 18.49
CA PRO A 76 -25.32 11.88 17.62
C PRO A 76 -26.65 12.33 18.21
N GLN A 77 -26.99 11.86 19.41
CA GLN A 77 -28.23 12.25 20.11
C GLN A 77 -27.99 13.27 21.23
N ALA A 78 -26.74 13.65 21.50
CA ALA A 78 -26.39 14.40 22.69
C ALA A 78 -25.53 15.62 22.34
N ALA A 79 -26.21 16.77 22.24
CA ALA A 79 -25.59 18.03 21.87
C ALA A 79 -24.29 18.29 22.65
N ASP A 80 -23.21 18.63 21.94
CA ASP A 80 -21.99 19.15 22.56
C ASP A 80 -22.25 20.55 23.13
N PHE A 81 -22.76 20.58 24.36
CA PHE A 81 -23.15 21.80 25.07
C PHE A 81 -22.00 22.79 25.27
N ASP A 82 -20.74 22.38 25.11
CA ASP A 82 -19.61 23.25 25.38
C ASP A 82 -19.06 24.00 24.16
N LYS A 83 -19.42 23.59 22.93
CA LYS A 83 -19.05 24.20 21.62
C LYS A 83 -17.57 24.59 21.46
N ASN A 84 -16.71 24.25 22.41
CA ASN A 84 -15.38 24.81 22.52
C ASN A 84 -14.34 23.89 21.87
N ASN A 85 -14.72 22.65 21.57
CA ASN A 85 -13.90 21.63 20.93
C ASN A 85 -14.24 21.41 19.44
N VAL A 86 -15.23 22.11 18.91
CA VAL A 86 -15.64 22.07 17.50
C VAL A 86 -15.56 23.46 16.89
N ILE A 87 -14.89 23.58 15.75
CA ILE A 87 -14.84 24.79 14.93
C ILE A 87 -15.58 24.52 13.62
N LEU A 88 -16.74 25.16 13.46
CA LEU A 88 -17.49 25.15 12.21
C LEU A 88 -16.94 26.23 11.28
N VAL A 89 -16.42 25.84 10.13
CA VAL A 89 -15.87 26.84 9.18
C VAL A 89 -16.97 27.75 8.62
N SER A 90 -18.23 27.31 8.60
CA SER A 90 -19.38 28.15 8.22
C SER A 90 -19.61 29.36 9.12
N ASP A 91 -19.18 29.29 10.39
CA ASP A 91 -19.32 30.42 11.32
C ASP A 91 -18.31 31.54 11.02
N MET A 92 -17.28 31.22 10.24
CA MET A 92 -16.16 32.11 9.90
C MET A 92 -16.13 32.49 8.43
N ILE A 93 -16.58 31.60 7.55
CA ILE A 93 -16.51 31.75 6.10
C ILE A 93 -17.89 31.45 5.54
N ASP A 94 -18.48 32.46 4.91
CA ASP A 94 -19.74 32.30 4.20
C ASP A 94 -19.61 31.29 3.04
N ASN A 95 -20.60 30.41 2.88
CA ASN A 95 -20.57 29.33 1.88
C ASN A 95 -20.52 29.87 0.44
N SER A 96 -21.13 31.04 0.16
CA SER A 96 -21.04 31.67 -1.16
C SER A 96 -19.63 32.19 -1.43
N LEU A 97 -18.95 32.69 -0.40
CA LEU A 97 -17.56 33.12 -0.49
C LEU A 97 -16.61 31.94 -0.71
N ALA A 98 -16.83 30.80 -0.03
CA ALA A 98 -16.06 29.59 -0.28
C ALA A 98 -16.12 29.20 -1.76
N ASN A 99 -17.32 29.19 -2.35
CA ASN A 99 -17.55 28.78 -3.74
C ASN A 99 -17.24 29.85 -4.81
N SER A 100 -16.76 31.03 -4.43
CA SER A 100 -16.50 32.15 -5.34
C SER A 100 -15.28 31.96 -6.27
N GLY A 101 -14.38 31.03 -5.94
CA GLY A 101 -13.09 30.86 -6.60
C GLY A 101 -12.00 31.86 -6.19
N PHE A 102 -12.29 32.74 -5.21
CA PHE A 102 -11.27 33.54 -4.52
C PHE A 102 -10.34 32.65 -3.70
N ASP A 103 -9.09 33.10 -3.50
CA ASP A 103 -8.15 32.43 -2.62
C ASP A 103 -8.61 32.57 -1.16
N MET A 104 -8.89 31.43 -0.51
CA MET A 104 -9.38 31.30 0.86
C MET A 104 -8.28 30.88 1.83
N THR A 105 -7.01 30.93 1.43
CA THR A 105 -5.90 30.43 2.24
C THR A 105 -5.88 31.03 3.64
N ASP A 106 -5.91 32.36 3.75
CA ASP A 106 -5.77 33.03 5.04
C ASP A 106 -6.97 32.76 5.94
N GLN A 107 -8.19 32.81 5.40
CA GLN A 107 -9.42 32.55 6.14
C GLN A 107 -9.47 31.11 6.65
N LEU A 108 -9.15 30.14 5.78
CA LEU A 108 -9.19 28.73 6.14
C LEU A 108 -8.03 28.35 7.07
N GLN A 109 -6.84 28.93 6.89
CA GLN A 109 -5.73 28.76 7.83
C GLN A 109 -6.06 29.34 9.21
N ASN A 110 -6.76 30.47 9.28
CA ASN A 110 -7.23 31.02 10.55
C ASN A 110 -8.21 30.07 11.27
N ALA A 111 -9.15 29.47 10.53
CA ALA A 111 -10.06 28.48 11.12
C ALA A 111 -9.30 27.25 11.64
N LEU A 112 -8.34 26.73 10.86
CA LEU A 112 -7.47 25.63 11.29
C LEU A 112 -6.65 25.98 12.55
N ASN A 113 -6.13 27.21 12.62
CA ASN A 113 -5.36 27.67 13.78
C ASN A 113 -6.23 27.77 15.04
N LEU A 114 -7.47 28.26 14.92
CA LEU A 114 -8.44 28.27 16.03
C LEU A 114 -8.84 26.85 16.46
N GLY A 115 -8.86 25.92 15.51
CA GLY A 115 -9.11 24.49 15.72
C GLY A 115 -7.88 23.65 16.05
N SER A 116 -6.76 24.27 16.44
CA SER A 116 -5.55 23.53 16.85
C SER A 116 -5.86 22.61 18.02
N GLY A 117 -5.65 21.30 17.85
CA GLY A 117 -5.96 20.28 18.85
C GLY A 117 -7.45 19.97 19.04
N LYS A 118 -8.31 20.45 18.13
CA LYS A 118 -9.77 20.35 18.16
C LYS A 118 -10.32 19.71 16.89
N ILE A 119 -11.64 19.60 16.80
CA ILE A 119 -12.36 19.22 15.58
C ILE A 119 -12.60 20.49 14.75
N VAL A 120 -12.29 20.43 13.46
CA VAL A 120 -12.60 21.46 12.46
C VAL A 120 -13.47 20.82 11.38
N VAL A 121 -14.60 21.45 11.11
CA VAL A 121 -15.62 20.93 10.19
C VAL A 121 -15.76 21.85 9.00
N LEU A 122 -15.49 21.33 7.81
CA LEU A 122 -15.77 22.01 6.55
C LEU A 122 -17.25 21.78 6.18
N PRO A 123 -18.00 22.85 5.89
CA PRO A 123 -19.37 22.75 5.40
C PRO A 123 -19.49 21.91 4.13
N LEU A 124 -20.61 21.20 4.01
CA LEU A 124 -21.01 20.46 2.81
C LEU A 124 -21.06 21.41 1.59
N ASP A 125 -20.76 20.87 0.41
CA ASP A 125 -20.84 21.56 -0.88
C ASP A 125 -19.98 22.84 -0.99
N CYS A 126 -18.97 22.98 -0.14
CA CYS A 126 -18.02 24.09 -0.18
C CYS A 126 -16.71 23.71 -0.87
N SER A 127 -16.23 24.59 -1.75
CA SER A 127 -15.00 24.40 -2.51
C SER A 127 -13.99 25.52 -2.23
N TYR A 128 -12.95 25.27 -1.44
CA TYR A 128 -11.95 26.25 -1.05
C TYR A 128 -10.74 26.25 -1.98
N LYS A 129 -10.56 27.35 -2.73
CA LYS A 129 -9.31 27.56 -3.48
C LYS A 129 -8.21 28.04 -2.52
N ILE A 130 -7.03 27.44 -2.57
CA ILE A 130 -5.92 27.77 -1.65
C ILE A 130 -4.56 27.87 -2.35
N SER A 131 -3.56 28.43 -1.66
CA SER A 131 -2.14 28.47 -1.99
C SER A 131 -1.29 27.49 -1.14
N GLY A 132 -1.91 26.82 -0.18
CA GLY A 132 -1.33 25.81 0.70
C GLY A 132 -1.81 25.98 2.14
N LEU A 133 -2.03 24.88 2.87
CA LEU A 133 -2.46 24.91 4.28
C LEU A 133 -1.58 24.03 5.15
N LYS A 134 -1.46 24.42 6.42
CA LYS A 134 -0.88 23.61 7.48
C LYS A 134 -1.96 23.20 8.48
N ILE A 135 -2.18 21.91 8.65
CA ILE A 135 -3.05 21.38 9.70
C ILE A 135 -2.24 21.26 11.00
N PRO A 136 -2.63 21.96 12.08
CA PRO A 136 -1.92 21.87 13.36
C PRO A 136 -1.94 20.47 13.98
N ASP A 137 -1.02 20.23 14.90
CA ASP A 137 -0.93 18.96 15.62
C ASP A 137 -2.23 18.67 16.38
N ASN A 138 -2.61 17.39 16.41
CA ASN A 138 -3.78 16.82 17.08
C ASN A 138 -5.13 17.39 16.61
N THR A 139 -5.17 18.07 15.47
CA THR A 139 -6.42 18.54 14.87
C THR A 139 -7.11 17.41 14.09
N ILE A 140 -8.41 17.30 14.28
CA ILE A 140 -9.28 16.46 13.46
C ILE A 140 -9.95 17.37 12.42
N LEU A 141 -9.71 17.12 11.14
CA LEU A 141 -10.36 17.85 10.04
C LEU A 141 -11.38 16.93 9.36
N ILE A 142 -12.63 17.37 9.35
CA ILE A 142 -13.76 16.64 8.74
C ILE A 142 -14.28 17.48 7.57
N GLY A 143 -14.44 16.88 6.40
CA GLY A 143 -14.86 17.60 5.21
C GLY A 143 -15.60 16.76 4.18
N TYR A 144 -16.52 15.87 4.61
CA TYR A 144 -17.38 15.15 3.68
C TYR A 144 -18.14 16.13 2.76
N GLY A 145 -18.02 15.91 1.45
CA GLY A 145 -18.58 16.78 0.41
C GLY A 145 -17.88 18.14 0.22
N ALA A 146 -16.88 18.46 1.05
CA ALA A 146 -16.04 19.64 0.88
C ALA A 146 -14.84 19.35 -0.04
N LYS A 147 -14.37 20.39 -0.73
CA LYS A 147 -13.21 20.31 -1.62
C LYS A 147 -12.18 21.39 -1.29
N ILE A 148 -10.92 21.02 -1.19
CA ILE A 148 -9.77 21.96 -1.16
C ILE A 148 -9.01 21.82 -2.47
N TYR A 149 -8.74 22.94 -3.15
CA TYR A 149 -8.14 22.87 -4.48
C TYR A 149 -7.19 24.01 -4.83
N ASN A 150 -6.26 23.73 -5.75
CA ASN A 150 -5.61 24.72 -6.58
C ASN A 150 -5.40 24.13 -7.97
N ASN A 151 -6.21 24.56 -8.93
CA ASN A 151 -6.17 24.08 -10.31
C ASN A 151 -5.32 24.94 -11.25
N ALA A 152 -4.64 25.97 -10.73
CA ALA A 152 -3.85 26.91 -11.53
C ALA A 152 -2.34 26.67 -11.41
N THR A 153 -1.87 26.29 -10.22
CA THR A 153 -0.44 26.16 -9.92
C THR A 153 -0.15 24.84 -9.21
N HIS A 154 0.91 24.14 -9.63
CA HIS A 154 1.41 22.98 -8.89
C HIS A 154 2.05 23.43 -7.58
N GLN A 155 1.50 22.94 -6.46
CA GLN A 155 1.95 23.25 -5.10
C GLN A 155 1.52 22.14 -4.14
N THR A 156 2.03 22.19 -2.91
CA THR A 156 1.55 21.33 -1.82
C THR A 156 0.24 21.89 -1.29
N LEU A 157 -0.84 21.10 -1.29
CA LEU A 157 -2.14 21.56 -0.79
C LEU A 157 -2.19 21.51 0.73
N LEU A 158 -1.87 20.35 1.33
CA LEU A 158 -1.89 20.16 2.79
C LEU A 158 -0.52 19.71 3.30
N THR A 159 -0.06 20.35 4.38
CA THR A 159 1.01 19.83 5.25
C THR A 159 0.42 19.48 6.60
N ILE A 160 0.64 18.27 7.09
CA ILE A 160 -0.02 17.78 8.31
C ILE A 160 0.98 17.51 9.44
N GLY A 161 0.56 17.88 10.65
CA GLY A 161 1.30 17.69 11.89
C GLY A 161 1.09 16.33 12.55
N ASN A 162 1.62 16.18 13.77
CA ASN A 162 1.44 14.96 14.58
C ASN A 162 -0.02 14.81 15.00
N GLY A 163 -0.51 13.57 15.13
CA GLY A 163 -1.84 13.33 15.71
C GLY A 163 -3.01 13.76 14.81
N VAL A 164 -2.75 14.26 13.61
CA VAL A 164 -3.79 14.75 12.70
C VAL A 164 -4.66 13.61 12.21
N LYS A 165 -5.98 13.83 12.19
CA LYS A 165 -6.94 12.94 11.56
C LYS A 165 -7.68 13.70 10.46
N LEU A 166 -7.81 13.11 9.29
CA LEU A 166 -8.45 13.70 8.12
C LEU A 166 -9.55 12.78 7.58
N TYR A 167 -10.76 13.31 7.44
CA TYR A 167 -11.94 12.55 7.05
C TYR A 167 -12.70 13.21 5.89
N GLY A 168 -13.01 12.44 4.85
CA GLY A 168 -14.09 12.76 3.89
C GLY A 168 -13.80 13.83 2.83
N ILE A 169 -12.60 14.42 2.80
CA ILE A 169 -12.32 15.60 1.97
C ILE A 169 -11.89 15.25 0.53
N GLU A 170 -12.25 16.08 -0.45
CA GLU A 170 -11.65 16.06 -1.79
C GLU A 170 -10.49 17.06 -1.92
N LEU A 171 -9.34 16.59 -2.42
CA LEU A 171 -8.19 17.40 -2.80
C LEU A 171 -7.99 17.40 -4.32
N GLN A 172 -7.88 18.58 -4.92
CA GLN A 172 -7.64 18.73 -6.36
C GLN A 172 -6.48 19.69 -6.67
N GLY A 173 -5.50 19.22 -7.45
CA GLY A 173 -4.41 20.05 -7.96
C GLY A 173 -4.60 20.59 -9.38
N ALA A 174 -3.49 21.09 -9.95
CA ALA A 174 -3.41 21.72 -11.27
C ALA A 174 -3.33 20.74 -12.47
N GLY A 175 -3.26 19.44 -12.22
CA GLY A 175 -3.17 18.38 -13.24
C GLY A 175 -1.98 17.45 -13.04
N ASN A 176 -1.85 16.48 -13.95
CA ASN A 176 -0.84 15.42 -13.92
C ASN A 176 -0.22 15.16 -15.31
N LYS A 177 -0.24 16.14 -16.23
CA LYS A 177 0.28 15.96 -17.59
C LYS A 177 1.76 15.56 -17.62
N MET A 178 2.51 15.97 -16.60
CA MET A 178 3.91 15.65 -16.37
C MET A 178 4.20 15.67 -14.87
N ALA A 179 5.32 15.06 -14.49
CA ALA A 179 5.82 15.10 -13.12
C ALA A 179 6.27 16.53 -12.73
N GLU A 180 5.55 17.16 -11.80
CA GLU A 180 5.74 18.54 -11.36
C GLU A 180 5.98 18.58 -9.85
N SER A 181 7.24 18.55 -9.43
CA SER A 181 7.68 18.25 -8.05
C SER A 181 7.07 19.08 -6.93
N LYS A 182 6.54 20.27 -7.25
CA LYS A 182 5.82 21.12 -6.29
C LYS A 182 4.42 20.58 -5.97
N GLY A 183 3.78 19.87 -6.91
CA GLY A 183 2.42 19.37 -6.81
C GLY A 183 2.31 18.19 -5.85
N ILE A 184 1.82 18.44 -4.65
CA ILE A 184 1.61 17.41 -3.63
C ILE A 184 0.23 17.58 -3.02
N GLY A 185 -0.55 16.51 -2.89
CA GLY A 185 -1.85 16.57 -2.22
C GLY A 185 -1.65 16.74 -0.72
N ILE A 186 -1.05 15.74 -0.08
CA ILE A 186 -0.75 15.73 1.36
C ILE A 186 0.74 15.48 1.59
N ARG A 187 1.36 16.32 2.43
CA ARG A 187 2.74 16.17 2.88
C ARG A 187 2.78 15.87 4.37
N ILE A 188 3.43 14.75 4.70
CA ILE A 188 3.77 14.31 6.07
C ILE A 188 5.29 14.34 6.17
N GLN A 189 5.84 15.23 6.99
CA GLN A 189 7.29 15.43 7.03
C GLN A 189 7.80 15.48 8.46
N GLY A 190 8.57 14.46 8.84
CA GLY A 190 9.39 14.46 10.04
C GLY A 190 10.70 15.23 9.85
N ALA A 191 11.36 15.56 10.95
CA ALA A 191 12.64 16.25 10.98
C ALA A 191 13.82 15.34 10.58
N GLY A 192 13.64 14.02 10.62
CA GLY A 192 14.68 13.02 10.31
C GLY A 192 14.49 11.74 11.11
N ALA A 193 15.50 10.86 11.10
CA ALA A 193 15.48 9.58 11.80
C ALA A 193 15.29 9.69 13.34
N ALA A 194 15.61 10.84 13.94
CA ALA A 194 15.38 11.11 15.36
C ALA A 194 14.04 11.80 15.66
N GLY A 195 13.29 12.24 14.65
CA GLY A 195 12.13 13.11 14.82
C GLY A 195 11.05 12.83 13.79
N TYR A 196 10.36 11.70 13.95
CA TYR A 196 9.26 11.30 13.07
C TYR A 196 7.99 12.13 13.32
N THR A 197 7.26 12.46 12.26
CA THR A 197 5.88 12.92 12.36
C THR A 197 4.95 11.72 12.44
N LYS A 198 4.04 11.67 13.42
CA LYS A 198 3.39 10.41 13.79
C LYS A 198 1.93 10.50 14.19
N ASN A 199 1.30 9.32 14.27
CA ASN A 199 -0.07 9.10 14.75
C ASN A 199 -1.11 9.78 13.86
N ILE A 200 -1.06 9.51 12.56
CA ILE A 200 -1.92 10.16 11.57
C ILE A 200 -2.98 9.18 11.07
N VAL A 201 -4.18 9.70 10.83
CA VAL A 201 -5.28 8.97 10.16
C VAL A 201 -5.75 9.76 8.94
N ILE A 202 -5.87 9.11 7.79
CA ILE A 202 -6.45 9.66 6.56
C ILE A 202 -7.47 8.67 6.05
N GLU A 203 -8.75 9.05 6.06
CA GLU A 203 -9.85 8.14 5.74
C GLU A 203 -10.90 8.83 4.87
N ASP A 204 -11.48 8.08 3.93
CA ASP A 204 -12.53 8.58 3.03
C ASP A 204 -12.12 9.80 2.20
N VAL A 205 -10.83 9.95 1.93
CA VAL A 205 -10.26 11.09 1.20
C VAL A 205 -10.14 10.77 -0.29
N LYS A 206 -10.48 11.76 -1.12
CA LYS A 206 -10.26 11.71 -2.57
C LYS A 206 -9.16 12.69 -2.97
N ILE A 207 -8.17 12.24 -3.73
CA ILE A 207 -7.05 13.06 -4.19
C ILE A 207 -6.91 12.93 -5.71
N ARG A 208 -6.92 14.05 -6.43
CA ARG A 208 -6.80 14.01 -7.90
C ARG A 208 -6.08 15.18 -8.54
N ASN A 209 -5.64 14.95 -9.78
CA ASN A 209 -5.01 15.97 -10.62
C ASN A 209 -3.80 16.62 -9.93
N ILE A 210 -2.95 15.79 -9.31
CA ILE A 210 -1.77 16.28 -8.59
C ILE A 210 -0.51 16.08 -9.46
N GLY A 211 0.36 17.09 -9.47
CA GLY A 211 1.53 17.11 -10.33
C GLY A 211 2.60 16.06 -9.99
N PHE A 212 2.68 15.60 -8.74
CA PHE A 212 3.76 14.71 -8.31
C PHE A 212 3.28 13.63 -7.34
N TYR A 213 3.04 13.96 -6.08
CA TYR A 213 2.62 12.99 -5.07
C TYR A 213 1.16 13.20 -4.68
N GLY A 214 0.33 12.15 -4.71
CA GLY A 214 -0.95 12.20 -4.01
C GLY A 214 -0.72 12.43 -2.52
N ILE A 215 0.08 11.55 -1.92
CA ILE A 215 0.58 11.68 -0.54
C ILE A 215 2.09 11.44 -0.54
N LEU A 216 2.84 12.34 0.07
CA LEU A 216 4.27 12.17 0.36
C LEU A 216 4.47 12.08 1.88
N ALA A 217 5.07 10.98 2.33
CA ALA A 217 5.49 10.78 3.70
C ALA A 217 7.02 10.62 3.78
N GLU A 218 7.68 11.47 4.55
CA GLU A 218 9.11 11.41 4.81
C GLU A 218 9.35 11.40 6.31
N PHE A 219 10.05 10.38 6.82
CA PHE A 219 10.22 10.19 8.27
C PHE A 219 8.89 10.27 9.02
N ALA A 220 7.92 9.45 8.59
CA ALA A 220 6.61 9.33 9.21
C ALA A 220 6.44 7.96 9.89
N ASP A 221 5.71 7.94 11.01
CA ASP A 221 5.50 6.77 11.85
C ASP A 221 4.04 6.63 12.26
N ASN A 222 3.50 5.41 12.26
CA ASN A 222 2.12 5.13 12.67
C ASN A 222 1.11 5.98 11.89
N VAL A 223 1.05 5.76 10.58
CA VAL A 223 0.12 6.43 9.65
C VAL A 223 -0.86 5.40 9.11
N LYS A 224 -2.15 5.63 9.33
CA LYS A 224 -3.23 4.79 8.82
C LYS A 224 -3.95 5.52 7.69
N ILE A 225 -4.09 4.83 6.57
CA ILE A 225 -4.74 5.34 5.37
C ILE A 225 -5.77 4.30 4.93
N SER A 226 -7.04 4.68 4.84
CA SER A 226 -8.09 3.72 4.50
C SER A 226 -9.18 4.33 3.64
N ASN A 227 -9.77 3.51 2.76
CA ASN A 227 -10.89 3.91 1.90
C ASN A 227 -10.62 5.20 1.11
N ILE A 228 -9.39 5.38 0.62
CA ILE A 228 -9.05 6.54 -0.19
C ILE A 228 -9.15 6.25 -1.68
N ILE A 229 -9.40 7.30 -2.46
CA ILE A 229 -9.33 7.27 -3.92
C ILE A 229 -8.27 8.26 -4.37
N ILE A 230 -7.18 7.77 -4.97
CA ILE A 230 -6.16 8.61 -5.58
C ILE A 230 -6.17 8.37 -7.09
N HIS A 231 -6.33 9.42 -7.89
CA HIS A 231 -6.27 9.28 -9.34
C HIS A 231 -5.69 10.48 -10.09
N ASP A 232 -5.15 10.24 -11.28
CA ASP A 232 -4.57 11.28 -12.13
C ASP A 232 -3.43 12.02 -11.41
N ILE A 233 -2.33 11.31 -11.19
CA ILE A 233 -1.16 11.81 -10.44
C ILE A 233 0.10 11.73 -11.29
N GLY A 234 0.96 12.74 -11.21
CA GLY A 234 2.11 12.89 -12.09
C GLY A 234 3.35 12.07 -11.72
N PHE A 235 3.42 11.44 -10.55
CA PHE A 235 4.58 10.61 -10.19
C PHE A 235 4.24 9.42 -9.29
N ALA A 236 3.64 9.65 -8.11
CA ALA A 236 3.28 8.55 -7.23
C ALA A 236 1.97 8.80 -6.48
N GLY A 237 1.12 7.77 -6.37
CA GLY A 237 -0.09 7.85 -5.56
C GLY A 237 0.25 8.08 -4.09
N PHE A 238 1.09 7.20 -3.54
CA PHE A 238 1.73 7.35 -2.24
C PHE A 238 3.24 7.13 -2.35
N GLY A 239 4.03 8.04 -1.78
CA GLY A 239 5.48 7.87 -1.62
C GLY A 239 5.89 7.91 -0.15
N GLY A 240 6.47 6.81 0.34
CA GLY A 240 7.05 6.72 1.69
C GLY A 240 8.57 6.67 1.63
N LEU A 241 9.24 7.63 2.27
CA LEU A 241 10.70 7.73 2.34
C LEU A 241 11.19 7.64 3.79
N SER A 242 11.89 6.54 4.12
CA SER A 242 12.36 6.24 5.47
C SER A 242 11.23 6.34 6.51
N VAL A 243 10.13 5.65 6.22
CA VAL A 243 8.91 5.63 7.04
C VAL A 243 8.79 4.33 7.82
N ARG A 244 7.94 4.28 8.85
CA ARG A 244 7.60 3.02 9.52
C ARG A 244 6.14 2.94 9.94
N ASN A 245 5.60 1.73 10.10
CA ASN A 245 4.22 1.52 10.54
C ASN A 245 3.19 2.31 9.71
N ILE A 246 3.32 2.28 8.38
CA ILE A 246 2.35 2.91 7.47
C ILE A 246 1.48 1.85 6.83
N HIS A 247 0.17 1.97 6.97
CA HIS A 247 -0.78 0.98 6.49
C HIS A 247 -1.83 1.64 5.59
N ILE A 248 -1.87 1.22 4.32
CA ILE A 248 -2.89 1.58 3.34
C ILE A 248 -3.83 0.38 3.17
N ASP A 249 -5.12 0.56 3.42
CA ASP A 249 -6.13 -0.49 3.32
C ASP A 249 -7.34 -0.05 2.47
N LYS A 250 -7.97 -1.01 1.77
CA LYS A 250 -9.24 -0.80 1.03
C LYS A 250 -9.26 0.44 0.14
N SER A 251 -8.14 0.73 -0.51
CA SER A 251 -7.97 1.98 -1.27
C SER A 251 -7.90 1.73 -2.77
N HIS A 252 -8.19 2.76 -3.56
CA HIS A 252 -8.10 2.72 -5.01
C HIS A 252 -7.12 3.78 -5.52
N ILE A 253 -5.98 3.33 -6.05
CA ILE A 253 -4.95 4.20 -6.62
C ILE A 253 -4.84 3.90 -8.11
N LYS A 254 -5.07 4.91 -8.96
CA LYS A 254 -5.05 4.72 -10.41
C LYS A 254 -4.50 5.89 -11.22
N GLY A 255 -4.10 5.62 -12.46
CA GLY A 255 -3.80 6.68 -13.44
C GLY A 255 -2.56 7.49 -13.05
N ILE A 256 -1.48 6.79 -12.74
CA ILE A 256 -0.21 7.43 -12.37
C ILE A 256 0.66 7.56 -13.60
N SER A 257 0.95 8.79 -14.01
CA SER A 257 1.68 9.07 -15.26
C SER A 257 2.52 10.35 -15.17
N PRO A 258 3.85 10.26 -15.23
CA PRO A 258 4.75 11.41 -15.43
C PRO A 258 4.76 11.95 -16.87
N GLY A 259 3.77 11.60 -17.68
CA GLY A 259 3.76 11.79 -19.14
C GLY A 259 4.14 10.50 -19.87
N SER A 260 5.01 10.59 -20.89
CA SER A 260 5.38 9.45 -21.75
C SER A 260 6.60 8.65 -21.28
N LYS A 261 7.33 9.15 -20.28
CA LYS A 261 8.57 8.53 -19.74
C LYS A 261 8.79 8.93 -18.29
N GLY A 262 9.65 8.20 -17.60
CA GLY A 262 9.98 8.42 -16.19
C GLY A 262 9.31 7.40 -15.29
N ASN A 263 9.66 7.44 -14.01
CA ASN A 263 9.13 6.50 -13.03
C ASN A 263 7.71 6.90 -12.62
N ALA A 264 6.90 5.90 -12.32
CA ALA A 264 5.53 6.04 -11.89
C ALA A 264 5.24 4.99 -10.81
N TYR A 265 4.61 5.38 -9.71
CA TYR A 265 4.38 4.44 -8.61
C TYR A 265 2.95 4.51 -8.12
N GLY A 266 2.32 3.35 -7.89
CA GLY A 266 1.08 3.33 -7.13
C GLY A 266 1.38 3.69 -5.68
N VAL A 267 2.16 2.83 -5.04
CA VAL A 267 2.70 3.02 -3.69
C VAL A 267 4.16 2.58 -3.66
N PHE A 268 5.03 3.35 -3.02
CA PHE A 268 6.35 2.84 -2.63
C PHE A 268 6.67 3.10 -1.15
N TYR A 269 7.43 2.18 -0.56
CA TYR A 269 8.04 2.32 0.76
C TYR A 269 9.55 2.19 0.64
N SER A 270 10.23 3.28 0.34
CA SER A 270 11.66 3.24 0.02
C SER A 270 12.46 3.95 1.09
N ARG A 271 13.72 3.60 1.25
CA ARG A 271 14.63 4.44 2.03
C ARG A 271 14.77 5.81 1.35
N LYS A 272 14.87 6.89 2.11
CA LYS A 272 15.25 8.19 1.55
C LYS A 272 16.67 8.09 0.98
N GLY A 273 16.77 8.16 -0.35
CA GLY A 273 18.01 7.91 -1.09
C GLY A 273 18.95 9.12 -1.10
N ALA A 274 20.24 8.83 -0.90
CA ALA A 274 21.41 9.60 -1.37
C ALA A 274 22.71 9.08 -0.73
N GLU A 275 22.64 8.68 0.53
CA GLU A 275 23.80 8.32 1.35
C GLU A 275 23.78 6.83 1.72
N SER A 276 24.88 6.25 2.17
CA SER A 276 24.92 4.87 2.66
C SER A 276 24.47 4.71 4.12
N SER A 277 24.26 5.79 4.88
CA SER A 277 23.96 5.69 6.31
C SER A 277 22.53 5.23 6.61
N LEU A 278 22.37 4.02 7.18
CA LEU A 278 21.09 3.55 7.72
C LEU A 278 20.67 4.31 8.99
N GLU A 279 21.57 5.02 9.65
CA GLU A 279 21.24 5.86 10.82
C GLU A 279 20.55 7.16 10.38
N ALA A 280 21.09 7.83 9.35
CA ALA A 280 20.51 9.07 8.83
C ALA A 280 19.22 8.84 8.03
N HIS A 281 19.21 7.78 7.23
CA HIS A 281 18.06 7.36 6.43
C HIS A 281 17.83 5.88 6.68
N PRO A 282 17.00 5.51 7.67
CA PRO A 282 16.68 4.11 7.89
C PRO A 282 15.88 3.54 6.73
N ARG A 283 15.83 2.20 6.65
CA ARG A 283 14.90 1.50 5.75
C ARG A 283 13.48 1.96 6.05
N SER A 284 12.64 2.00 5.02
CA SER A 284 11.21 2.00 5.30
C SER A 284 10.82 0.64 5.87
N ALA A 285 10.05 0.61 6.94
CA ALA A 285 9.82 -0.60 7.73
C ALA A 285 8.36 -0.83 8.13
N ASP A 286 8.00 -2.10 8.39
CA ASP A 286 6.75 -2.47 9.08
C ASP A 286 5.48 -1.87 8.46
N SER A 287 5.45 -1.77 7.12
CA SER A 287 4.41 -1.04 6.38
C SER A 287 3.69 -1.96 5.40
N SER A 288 2.45 -1.62 5.06
CA SER A 288 1.64 -2.49 4.22
C SER A 288 0.66 -1.78 3.30
N VAL A 289 0.39 -2.44 2.16
CA VAL A 289 -0.77 -2.16 1.31
C VAL A 289 -1.64 -3.41 1.26
N THR A 290 -2.89 -3.29 1.71
CA THR A 290 -3.82 -4.42 1.78
C THR A 290 -5.16 -4.13 1.13
N ASN A 291 -5.79 -5.18 0.59
CA ASN A 291 -7.17 -5.16 0.08
C ASN A 291 -7.46 -3.99 -0.88
N SER A 292 -6.45 -3.53 -1.62
CA SER A 292 -6.51 -2.32 -2.43
C SER A 292 -6.47 -2.63 -3.93
N ILE A 293 -6.95 -1.69 -4.73
CA ILE A 293 -6.89 -1.75 -6.19
C ILE A 293 -5.84 -0.75 -6.66
N ILE A 294 -4.81 -1.24 -7.37
CA ILE A 294 -3.73 -0.41 -7.90
C ILE A 294 -3.64 -0.63 -9.41
N GLU A 295 -3.86 0.42 -10.21
CA GLU A 295 -4.01 0.23 -11.65
C GLU A 295 -3.59 1.41 -12.53
N ASP A 296 -3.51 1.15 -13.84
CA ASP A 296 -3.22 2.15 -14.86
C ASP A 296 -1.89 2.87 -14.62
N ILE A 297 -0.83 2.08 -14.47
CA ILE A 297 0.57 2.51 -14.28
C ILE A 297 1.47 1.81 -15.32
N PRO A 298 1.25 2.04 -16.62
CA PRO A 298 1.84 1.23 -17.68
C PRO A 298 3.35 1.47 -17.89
N LEU A 299 3.94 2.47 -17.21
CA LEU A 299 5.34 2.83 -17.37
C LEU A 299 6.27 2.14 -16.36
N TRP A 300 5.76 1.77 -15.19
CA TRP A 300 6.60 1.41 -14.05
C TRP A 300 5.86 0.51 -13.03
N GLU A 301 5.95 0.77 -11.73
CA GLU A 301 5.62 -0.19 -10.67
C GLU A 301 4.30 0.13 -9.95
N ALA A 302 3.48 -0.88 -9.67
CA ALA A 302 2.28 -0.70 -8.88
C ALA A 302 2.62 -0.54 -7.38
N LEU A 303 3.32 -1.52 -6.84
CA LEU A 303 3.75 -1.57 -5.44
C LEU A 303 5.26 -1.81 -5.38
N ASP A 304 5.99 -0.96 -4.68
CA ASP A 304 7.45 -0.97 -4.69
C ASP A 304 8.06 -0.80 -3.29
N THR A 305 9.25 -1.36 -3.13
CA THR A 305 10.20 -0.92 -2.12
C THR A 305 11.63 -1.06 -2.61
N HIS A 306 12.37 0.03 -2.47
CA HIS A 306 13.82 0.06 -2.57
C HIS A 306 14.45 -0.07 -1.18
N GLY A 307 14.86 -1.29 -0.83
CA GLY A 307 15.55 -1.62 0.41
C GLY A 307 14.68 -1.56 1.66
N GLY A 308 13.38 -1.84 1.56
CA GLY A 308 12.48 -1.92 2.72
C GLY A 308 12.76 -3.11 3.62
N GLU A 309 12.19 -3.07 4.82
CA GLU A 309 12.20 -4.17 5.79
C GLU A 309 10.78 -4.48 6.27
N ASN A 310 10.39 -5.75 6.29
CA ASN A 310 9.07 -6.18 6.75
C ASN A 310 7.90 -5.45 6.04
N ILE A 311 8.04 -5.25 4.72
CA ILE A 311 7.00 -4.64 3.90
C ILE A 311 6.03 -5.72 3.41
N THR A 312 4.73 -5.46 3.54
CA THR A 312 3.68 -6.43 3.22
C THR A 312 2.71 -5.90 2.16
N PHE A 313 2.56 -6.62 1.06
CA PHE A 313 1.56 -6.34 0.04
C PHE A 313 0.61 -7.52 -0.08
N ASN A 314 -0.59 -7.41 0.49
CA ASN A 314 -1.52 -8.54 0.59
C ASN A 314 -2.89 -8.29 -0.02
N ASN A 315 -3.43 -9.29 -0.70
CA ASN A 315 -4.80 -9.32 -1.20
C ASN A 315 -5.17 -8.12 -2.08
N ASN A 316 -4.19 -7.56 -2.80
CA ASN A 316 -4.43 -6.45 -3.71
C ASN A 316 -4.82 -6.95 -5.10
N THR A 317 -5.59 -6.13 -5.82
CA THR A 317 -5.84 -6.31 -7.26
C THR A 317 -4.99 -5.31 -8.03
N ILE A 318 -4.14 -5.81 -8.91
CA ILE A 318 -3.20 -5.02 -9.70
C ILE A 318 -3.45 -5.28 -11.18
N ARG A 319 -3.66 -4.23 -11.97
CA ARG A 319 -3.93 -4.36 -13.41
C ARG A 319 -3.35 -3.21 -14.21
N ASN A 320 -3.03 -3.47 -15.48
CA ASN A 320 -2.49 -2.48 -16.40
C ASN A 320 -1.23 -1.76 -15.88
N THR A 321 -0.32 -2.53 -15.28
CA THR A 321 0.97 -2.02 -14.79
C THR A 321 2.13 -2.73 -15.48
N LYS A 322 3.27 -2.05 -15.62
CA LYS A 322 4.47 -2.67 -16.20
C LYS A 322 5.06 -3.70 -15.23
N VAL A 323 5.18 -3.32 -13.96
CA VAL A 323 5.58 -4.21 -12.87
C VAL A 323 4.47 -4.23 -11.82
N GLY A 324 4.08 -5.42 -11.37
CA GLY A 324 3.07 -5.55 -10.32
C GLY A 324 3.64 -5.19 -8.95
N ILE A 325 4.56 -6.01 -8.46
CA ILE A 325 5.21 -5.85 -7.15
C ILE A 325 6.73 -5.89 -7.30
N ALA A 326 7.43 -4.95 -6.68
CA ALA A 326 8.89 -4.88 -6.64
C ALA A 326 9.41 -4.88 -5.19
N PHE A 327 10.26 -5.86 -4.88
CA PHE A 327 11.10 -5.91 -3.68
C PHE A 327 12.56 -5.82 -4.13
N VAL A 328 13.07 -4.61 -4.29
CA VAL A 328 14.36 -4.37 -4.93
C VAL A 328 15.34 -3.70 -3.97
N ASN A 329 16.58 -3.55 -4.39
CA ASN A 329 17.60 -2.88 -3.60
C ASN A 329 17.44 -1.35 -3.64
N ALA A 330 17.89 -0.69 -2.58
CA ALA A 330 18.15 0.74 -2.62
C ALA A 330 19.43 1.03 -3.42
N THR A 331 19.43 2.19 -4.08
CA THR A 331 20.55 2.69 -4.89
C THR A 331 21.11 3.97 -4.27
N GLY A 332 22.43 4.09 -4.20
CA GLY A 332 23.15 5.29 -3.74
C GLY A 332 23.21 6.40 -4.79
N ASN A 333 23.74 7.56 -4.40
CA ASN A 333 23.90 8.72 -5.29
C ASN A 333 24.77 8.47 -6.54
N ASP A 334 25.70 7.52 -6.44
CA ASP A 334 26.61 7.12 -7.52
C ASP A 334 26.04 5.99 -8.39
N GLY A 335 24.78 5.60 -8.16
CA GLY A 335 24.15 4.49 -8.85
C GLY A 335 24.54 3.11 -8.30
N THR A 336 25.27 3.04 -7.19
CA THR A 336 25.64 1.75 -6.59
C THR A 336 24.48 1.10 -5.85
N ASP A 337 24.35 -0.21 -6.00
CA ASP A 337 23.38 -0.99 -5.24
C ASP A 337 23.86 -1.17 -3.79
N LEU A 338 23.03 -0.78 -2.83
CA LEU A 338 23.42 -0.71 -1.41
C LEU A 338 22.74 -1.78 -0.56
N TYR A 339 21.41 -1.82 -0.57
CA TYR A 339 20.62 -2.53 0.44
C TYR A 339 19.46 -3.29 -0.18
N GLY A 340 19.53 -4.62 -0.21
CA GLY A 340 18.43 -5.48 -0.65
C GLY A 340 17.24 -5.43 0.32
N SER A 341 16.03 -5.67 -0.17
CA SER A 341 14.81 -5.72 0.63
C SER A 341 14.80 -6.94 1.57
N GLN A 342 14.26 -6.78 2.79
CA GLN A 342 14.35 -7.81 3.83
C GLN A 342 12.98 -8.16 4.41
N LYS A 343 12.68 -9.45 4.58
CA LYS A 343 11.45 -9.94 5.21
C LYS A 343 10.17 -9.44 4.54
N CYS A 344 10.23 -9.11 3.24
CA CYS A 344 9.08 -8.56 2.53
C CYS A 344 8.17 -9.69 2.04
N THR A 345 6.86 -9.46 2.12
CA THR A 345 5.84 -10.46 1.76
C THR A 345 4.89 -9.94 0.70
N ALA A 346 4.70 -10.70 -0.37
CA ALA A 346 3.62 -10.52 -1.32
C ALA A 346 2.69 -11.73 -1.24
N LYS A 347 1.48 -11.54 -0.70
CA LYS A 347 0.55 -12.65 -0.46
C LYS A 347 -0.86 -12.44 -1.02
N GLY A 348 -1.38 -13.44 -1.73
CA GLY A 348 -2.79 -13.45 -2.15
C GLY A 348 -3.17 -12.35 -3.14
N ASN A 349 -2.20 -11.71 -3.81
CA ASN A 349 -2.48 -10.65 -4.78
C ASN A 349 -2.95 -11.25 -6.10
N ARG A 350 -3.82 -10.52 -6.81
CA ARG A 350 -4.20 -10.79 -8.19
C ARG A 350 -3.54 -9.77 -9.11
N ILE A 351 -2.74 -10.24 -10.05
CA ILE A 351 -1.95 -9.40 -10.96
C ILE A 351 -2.28 -9.77 -12.41
N ASP A 352 -2.90 -8.84 -13.13
CA ASP A 352 -3.18 -8.95 -14.55
C ASP A 352 -2.14 -8.11 -15.32
N GLY A 353 -1.11 -8.79 -15.84
CA GLY A 353 0.03 -8.19 -16.52
C GLY A 353 -0.28 -7.69 -17.94
N ILE A 354 0.65 -6.94 -18.52
CA ILE A 354 0.52 -6.36 -19.87
C ILE A 354 1.65 -6.78 -20.83
N GLY A 355 2.44 -7.80 -20.47
CA GLY A 355 3.54 -8.27 -21.29
C GLY A 355 4.77 -7.35 -21.38
N LYS A 356 4.89 -6.32 -20.52
CA LYS A 356 5.96 -5.30 -20.58
C LYS A 356 6.96 -5.32 -19.41
N GLY A 357 6.72 -6.15 -18.40
CA GLY A 357 7.56 -6.24 -17.21
C GLY A 357 7.11 -7.37 -16.28
N TYR A 358 7.69 -7.44 -15.09
CA TYR A 358 7.50 -8.55 -14.15
C TYR A 358 6.13 -8.51 -13.48
N GLY A 359 5.55 -9.67 -13.14
CA GLY A 359 4.43 -9.69 -12.20
C GLY A 359 4.93 -9.33 -10.80
N ILE A 360 5.93 -10.08 -10.33
CA ILE A 360 6.62 -9.84 -9.06
C ILE A 360 8.13 -9.98 -9.27
N VAL A 361 8.91 -9.03 -8.75
CA VAL A 361 10.38 -9.07 -8.77
C VAL A 361 10.96 -8.98 -7.37
N VAL A 362 11.95 -9.83 -7.08
CA VAL A 362 12.76 -9.78 -5.86
C VAL A 362 14.24 -9.67 -6.25
N ALA A 363 14.82 -8.48 -6.11
CA ALA A 363 16.22 -8.25 -6.47
C ALA A 363 17.00 -7.66 -5.30
N GLY A 364 18.15 -8.23 -4.98
CA GLY A 364 19.10 -7.67 -4.01
C GLY A 364 20.30 -7.00 -4.67
N ALA A 365 21.21 -6.53 -3.83
CA ALA A 365 22.53 -6.06 -4.24
C ALA A 365 23.56 -7.19 -4.06
N SER A 366 24.67 -7.17 -4.81
CA SER A 366 25.77 -8.11 -4.59
C SER A 366 26.42 -8.01 -3.20
N SER A 367 26.29 -6.84 -2.55
CA SER A 367 26.78 -6.54 -1.21
C SER A 367 25.75 -6.81 -0.11
N ASP A 368 24.46 -6.83 -0.44
CA ASP A 368 23.35 -7.06 0.48
C ASP A 368 22.18 -7.69 -0.28
N ASN A 369 22.13 -9.03 -0.25
CA ASN A 369 21.04 -9.79 -0.89
C ASN A 369 19.69 -9.39 -0.30
N SER A 370 18.65 -9.42 -1.13
CA SER A 370 17.28 -9.41 -0.64
C SER A 370 17.02 -10.72 0.09
N ARG A 371 16.55 -10.68 1.34
CA ARG A 371 16.53 -11.88 2.20
C ARG A 371 15.23 -12.09 2.95
N ASP A 372 14.92 -13.36 3.22
CA ASP A 372 13.74 -13.79 3.96
C ASP A 372 12.41 -13.30 3.34
N CYS A 373 12.41 -13.03 2.03
CA CYS A 373 11.22 -12.58 1.32
C CYS A 373 10.29 -13.76 0.99
N ILE A 374 8.98 -13.51 0.99
CA ILE A 374 7.94 -14.53 0.78
C ILE A 374 6.99 -14.10 -0.32
N ILE A 375 6.87 -14.91 -1.37
CA ILE A 375 5.90 -14.76 -2.46
C ILE A 375 4.92 -15.93 -2.38
N GLU A 376 3.72 -15.69 -1.83
CA GLU A 376 2.79 -16.76 -1.47
C GLU A 376 1.38 -16.56 -2.06
N GLY A 377 0.81 -17.60 -2.67
CA GLY A 377 -0.65 -17.62 -2.95
C GLY A 377 -1.13 -16.56 -3.95
N ASN A 378 -0.24 -15.96 -4.74
CA ASN A 378 -0.60 -14.93 -5.70
C ASN A 378 -1.13 -15.54 -7.00
N GLN A 379 -2.01 -14.82 -7.69
CA GLN A 379 -2.55 -15.17 -9.01
C GLN A 379 -2.02 -14.19 -10.04
N LEU A 380 -1.22 -14.67 -10.99
CA LEU A 380 -0.60 -13.84 -12.02
C LEU A 380 -1.06 -14.33 -13.39
N THR A 381 -1.64 -13.43 -14.19
CA THR A 381 -2.04 -13.70 -15.57
C THR A 381 -1.27 -12.80 -16.51
N GLU A 382 -0.71 -13.33 -17.61
CA GLU A 382 -0.03 -12.54 -18.65
C GLU A 382 1.09 -11.60 -18.13
N ALA A 383 1.71 -12.01 -17.01
CA ALA A 383 2.84 -11.32 -16.40
C ALA A 383 4.18 -11.77 -17.04
N GLY A 384 5.20 -10.91 -16.98
CA GLY A 384 6.48 -11.11 -17.66
C GLY A 384 6.62 -10.18 -18.88
N GLN A 385 7.84 -10.02 -19.37
CA GLN A 385 8.14 -9.19 -20.53
C GLN A 385 8.31 -10.05 -21.79
N GLN A 386 7.49 -9.78 -22.80
CA GLN A 386 7.61 -10.42 -24.12
C GLN A 386 9.00 -10.24 -24.72
N GLY A 387 9.55 -11.32 -25.28
CA GLY A 387 10.85 -11.30 -25.97
C GLY A 387 12.05 -11.19 -25.04
N ASN A 388 11.86 -11.11 -23.72
CA ASN A 388 12.96 -10.95 -22.77
C ASN A 388 13.25 -12.27 -22.03
N SER A 389 14.34 -12.94 -22.42
CA SER A 389 14.76 -14.22 -21.84
C SER A 389 15.06 -14.18 -20.35
N ILE A 390 15.34 -13.00 -19.78
CA ILE A 390 15.62 -12.80 -18.35
C ILE A 390 14.40 -12.30 -17.57
N SER A 391 13.20 -12.34 -18.16
CA SER A 391 11.94 -11.98 -17.51
C SER A 391 11.07 -13.19 -17.16
N GLY A 392 10.08 -12.97 -16.30
CA GLY A 392 9.04 -13.93 -16.01
C GLY A 392 7.90 -13.34 -15.19
N GLY A 393 6.88 -14.14 -14.93
CA GLY A 393 5.79 -13.80 -14.02
C GLY A 393 6.33 -13.46 -12.62
N ILE A 394 7.22 -14.29 -12.11
CA ILE A 394 8.04 -14.02 -10.90
C ILE A 394 9.51 -14.06 -11.30
N GLN A 395 10.30 -13.05 -10.94
CA GLN A 395 11.74 -13.02 -11.18
C GLN A 395 12.52 -12.75 -9.88
N ALA A 396 13.65 -13.45 -9.70
CA ALA A 396 14.54 -13.18 -8.58
C ALA A 396 16.03 -13.24 -8.92
N SER A 397 16.81 -12.39 -8.24
CA SER A 397 18.27 -12.30 -8.35
C SER A 397 18.87 -11.71 -7.07
N PHE A 398 20.08 -12.16 -6.69
CA PHE A 398 20.75 -11.70 -5.46
C PHE A 398 19.84 -11.85 -4.23
N THR A 399 19.33 -13.07 -4.04
CA THR A 399 18.41 -13.37 -2.93
C THR A 399 19.00 -14.36 -1.95
N LYS A 400 18.48 -14.38 -0.72
CA LYS A 400 18.82 -15.36 0.29
C LYS A 400 17.56 -15.79 1.04
N ASP A 401 17.38 -17.09 1.24
CA ASP A 401 16.24 -17.65 1.99
C ASP A 401 14.86 -17.22 1.40
N LEU A 402 14.81 -17.06 0.06
CA LEU A 402 13.59 -16.66 -0.67
C LEU A 402 12.59 -17.82 -0.75
N VAL A 403 11.33 -17.57 -0.40
CA VAL A 403 10.24 -18.54 -0.55
C VAL A 403 9.28 -18.10 -1.64
N ILE A 404 9.07 -18.96 -2.64
CA ILE A 404 8.05 -18.79 -3.68
C ILE A 404 7.11 -20.00 -3.60
N ARG A 405 5.91 -19.83 -3.07
CA ARG A 405 4.99 -20.96 -2.88
C ARG A 405 3.53 -20.71 -3.16
N ASP A 406 2.84 -21.78 -3.55
CA ASP A 406 1.39 -21.80 -3.72
C ASP A 406 0.83 -20.73 -4.69
N ASN A 407 1.68 -20.18 -5.56
CA ASN A 407 1.27 -19.18 -6.56
C ASN A 407 0.67 -19.87 -7.79
N THR A 408 -0.28 -19.20 -8.45
CA THR A 408 -0.83 -19.61 -9.73
C THR A 408 -0.41 -18.62 -10.81
N LEU A 409 0.37 -19.08 -11.78
CA LEU A 409 0.86 -18.31 -12.91
C LEU A 409 0.25 -18.88 -14.19
N VAL A 410 -0.45 -18.04 -14.95
CA VAL A 410 -1.15 -18.44 -16.18
C VAL A 410 -0.69 -17.56 -17.33
N ASN A 411 -0.31 -18.17 -18.44
CA ASN A 411 0.06 -17.49 -19.69
C ASN A 411 1.21 -16.48 -19.53
N SER A 412 2.12 -16.70 -18.56
CA SER A 412 3.26 -15.81 -18.33
C SER A 412 4.13 -15.69 -19.58
N TYR A 413 4.68 -14.50 -19.80
CA TYR A 413 5.60 -14.22 -20.90
C TYR A 413 7.04 -14.57 -20.53
N ALA A 414 7.76 -15.13 -21.51
CA ALA A 414 9.12 -15.63 -21.42
C ALA A 414 9.33 -16.76 -20.40
N ASN A 415 9.11 -16.56 -19.10
CA ASN A 415 9.22 -17.61 -18.10
C ASN A 415 8.10 -17.49 -17.05
N GLY A 416 7.71 -18.59 -16.41
CA GLY A 416 6.79 -18.54 -15.26
C GLY A 416 7.52 -17.97 -14.05
N ILE A 417 8.45 -18.76 -13.50
CA ILE A 417 9.36 -18.36 -12.43
C ILE A 417 10.78 -18.33 -12.99
N HIS A 418 11.46 -17.18 -12.89
CA HIS A 418 12.83 -17.01 -13.37
C HIS A 418 13.78 -16.70 -12.20
N LEU A 419 14.65 -17.65 -11.88
CA LEU A 419 15.73 -17.48 -10.92
C LEU A 419 17.02 -17.19 -11.69
N TYR A 420 17.41 -15.91 -11.72
CA TYR A 420 18.49 -15.47 -12.60
C TYR A 420 19.86 -15.85 -12.04
N THR A 421 20.33 -15.19 -10.98
CA THR A 421 21.68 -15.40 -10.44
C THR A 421 21.77 -15.05 -8.95
N TYR A 422 22.78 -15.61 -8.27
CA TYR A 422 23.12 -15.34 -6.87
C TYR A 422 21.93 -15.50 -5.91
N ASN A 423 21.10 -16.52 -6.14
CA ASN A 423 20.00 -16.87 -5.26
C ASN A 423 20.43 -18.01 -4.35
N GLN A 424 20.40 -17.80 -3.03
CA GLN A 424 20.89 -18.73 -2.03
C GLN A 424 19.74 -19.27 -1.19
N HIS A 425 19.71 -20.59 -0.98
CA HIS A 425 18.71 -21.27 -0.14
C HIS A 425 17.25 -20.94 -0.49
N PHE A 426 16.94 -20.77 -1.78
CA PHE A 426 15.55 -20.53 -2.16
C PHE A 426 14.70 -21.80 -2.00
N SER A 427 13.39 -21.63 -1.87
CA SER A 427 12.39 -22.69 -1.94
C SER A 427 11.29 -22.33 -2.94
N VAL A 428 11.12 -23.16 -3.97
CA VAL A 428 10.05 -23.05 -4.97
C VAL A 428 9.13 -24.25 -4.85
N SER A 429 7.95 -24.07 -4.24
CA SER A 429 7.07 -25.21 -3.92
C SER A 429 5.58 -24.96 -4.08
N GLY A 430 4.81 -25.99 -4.40
CA GLY A 430 3.34 -25.90 -4.49
C GLY A 430 2.79 -24.96 -5.58
N ASN A 431 3.65 -24.36 -6.41
CA ASN A 431 3.21 -23.41 -7.42
C ASN A 431 2.55 -24.14 -8.60
N LYS A 432 1.52 -23.53 -9.16
CA LYS A 432 0.93 -23.92 -10.43
C LYS A 432 1.41 -22.96 -11.52
N VAL A 433 2.09 -23.49 -12.54
CA VAL A 433 2.56 -22.69 -13.68
C VAL A 433 2.00 -23.30 -14.96
N GLU A 434 1.14 -22.55 -15.64
CA GLU A 434 0.34 -23.00 -16.78
C GLU A 434 0.63 -22.18 -18.04
N ASP A 435 0.91 -22.88 -19.14
CA ASP A 435 0.97 -22.32 -20.50
C ASP A 435 1.87 -21.08 -20.67
N VAL A 436 3.08 -21.14 -20.11
CA VAL A 436 4.11 -20.10 -20.36
C VAL A 436 4.37 -19.98 -21.85
N GLN A 437 4.41 -18.75 -22.36
CA GLN A 437 4.36 -18.46 -23.78
C GLN A 437 5.14 -17.20 -24.15
N ASP A 438 5.41 -17.00 -25.43
CA ASP A 438 5.98 -15.78 -25.97
C ASP A 438 5.71 -15.65 -27.48
N ASN A 439 5.80 -14.43 -28.01
CA ASN A 439 5.72 -14.14 -29.44
C ASN A 439 7.11 -14.09 -30.13
N VAL A 440 8.14 -13.77 -29.35
CA VAL A 440 9.47 -13.42 -29.84
C VAL A 440 10.52 -14.35 -29.26
N TYR A 441 10.44 -14.64 -27.96
CA TYR A 441 11.41 -15.50 -27.29
C TYR A 441 11.11 -16.99 -27.58
N VAL A 442 12.07 -17.67 -28.19
CA VAL A 442 11.90 -19.03 -28.72
C VAL A 442 11.92 -20.14 -27.67
N ALA A 443 12.34 -19.84 -26.44
CA ALA A 443 12.59 -20.87 -25.43
C ALA A 443 11.95 -20.59 -24.07
N PRO A 444 10.63 -20.29 -24.02
CA PRO A 444 9.96 -20.07 -22.76
C PRO A 444 10.01 -21.33 -21.87
N SER A 445 9.87 -21.15 -20.55
CA SER A 445 10.02 -22.23 -19.57
C SER A 445 9.17 -21.99 -18.33
N ALA A 446 8.61 -23.05 -17.72
CA ALA A 446 7.80 -22.89 -16.52
C ALA A 446 8.63 -22.39 -15.32
N ILE A 447 9.78 -23.01 -15.08
CA ILE A 447 10.81 -22.55 -14.14
C ILE A 447 12.14 -22.47 -14.91
N ALA A 448 12.85 -21.34 -14.80
CA ALA A 448 14.07 -21.11 -15.57
C ALA A 448 15.24 -20.63 -14.70
N PHE A 449 16.43 -21.13 -15.03
CA PHE A 449 17.73 -20.67 -14.57
C PHE A 449 18.58 -20.30 -15.79
N ARG A 450 18.87 -19.01 -15.95
CA ARG A 450 19.60 -18.48 -17.11
C ARG A 450 21.01 -17.99 -16.79
N SER A 451 21.35 -17.89 -15.51
CA SER A 451 22.70 -17.61 -15.03
C SER A 451 23.02 -18.51 -13.82
N GLY A 452 24.29 -18.51 -13.41
CA GLY A 452 24.81 -19.39 -12.36
C GLY A 452 24.62 -18.83 -10.95
N ASN A 453 25.21 -19.52 -9.96
CA ASN A 453 25.19 -19.16 -8.53
C ASN A 453 23.78 -19.25 -7.93
N ASN A 454 23.11 -20.37 -8.16
CA ASN A 454 21.77 -20.60 -7.61
C ASN A 454 21.77 -21.88 -6.77
N SER A 455 21.39 -21.76 -5.50
CA SER A 455 21.21 -22.89 -4.59
C SER A 455 19.83 -22.90 -3.95
N GLY A 456 19.15 -24.04 -3.94
CA GLY A 456 17.81 -24.13 -3.40
C GLY A 456 17.02 -25.38 -3.81
N THR A 457 15.76 -25.42 -3.39
CA THR A 457 14.86 -26.59 -3.57
C THR A 457 13.69 -26.27 -4.48
N ILE A 458 13.33 -27.24 -5.33
CA ILE A 458 12.16 -27.18 -6.22
C ILE A 458 11.33 -28.45 -6.03
N VAL A 459 10.14 -28.36 -5.44
CA VAL A 459 9.35 -29.55 -5.09
C VAL A 459 7.85 -29.27 -5.05
N GLY A 460 7.03 -30.24 -5.44
CA GLY A 460 5.58 -30.18 -5.32
C GLY A 460 4.90 -29.17 -6.25
N ASN A 461 5.58 -28.67 -7.27
CA ASN A 461 4.99 -27.75 -8.24
C ASN A 461 4.16 -28.52 -9.28
N ASN A 462 3.15 -27.86 -9.82
CA ASN A 462 2.30 -28.33 -10.91
C ASN A 462 2.57 -27.52 -12.18
N LEU A 463 3.42 -28.07 -13.05
CA LEU A 463 3.91 -27.44 -14.27
C LEU A 463 3.10 -28.01 -15.45
N ILE A 464 2.20 -27.19 -16.00
CA ILE A 464 1.19 -27.63 -16.97
C ILE A 464 1.36 -26.93 -18.32
N ARG A 465 1.37 -27.73 -19.37
CA ARG A 465 1.14 -27.35 -20.76
C ARG A 465 -0.22 -27.91 -21.20
N LYS A 466 -1.20 -27.04 -21.47
CA LYS A 466 -2.54 -27.38 -21.96
C LYS A 466 -2.75 -26.93 -23.40
N ASN A 467 -2.44 -25.68 -23.72
CA ASN A 467 -2.69 -25.12 -25.04
C ASN A 467 -1.40 -24.83 -25.81
N GLU A 468 -0.99 -25.78 -26.64
CA GLU A 468 0.21 -25.64 -27.48
C GLU A 468 0.09 -24.62 -28.61
N LYS A 469 -1.13 -24.15 -28.90
CA LYS A 469 -1.42 -23.15 -29.93
C LYS A 469 -1.71 -21.78 -29.34
N LEU A 470 -1.43 -21.58 -28.05
CA LEU A 470 -1.71 -20.33 -27.35
C LEU A 470 -0.97 -19.14 -27.97
N ASN A 471 0.29 -19.35 -28.35
CA ASN A 471 1.10 -18.33 -29.00
C ASN A 471 2.15 -18.93 -29.96
N VAL A 472 2.96 -18.10 -30.61
CA VAL A 472 4.06 -18.52 -31.53
C VAL A 472 4.99 -19.51 -30.84
N TYR A 473 5.40 -19.19 -29.61
CA TYR A 473 6.19 -20.09 -28.77
C TYR A 473 5.42 -20.39 -27.49
N VAL A 474 4.95 -21.62 -27.34
CA VAL A 474 4.46 -22.14 -26.06
C VAL A 474 5.54 -23.03 -25.47
N SER A 475 5.79 -22.88 -24.17
CA SER A 475 6.86 -23.57 -23.49
C SER A 475 6.76 -25.08 -23.73
N MET A 476 7.90 -25.66 -24.10
CA MET A 476 8.11 -27.09 -24.15
C MET A 476 8.87 -27.59 -22.92
N ARG A 477 9.30 -26.69 -22.02
CA ARG A 477 10.22 -26.98 -20.91
C ARG A 477 9.53 -26.70 -19.57
N GLY A 478 9.52 -27.70 -18.71
CA GLY A 478 9.09 -27.54 -17.32
C GLY A 478 10.15 -26.76 -16.54
N ILE A 479 11.22 -27.44 -16.13
CA ILE A 479 12.38 -26.83 -15.48
C ILE A 479 13.51 -26.70 -16.49
N ASN A 480 14.08 -25.51 -16.66
CA ASN A 480 15.15 -25.26 -17.62
C ASN A 480 16.40 -24.70 -16.93
N ILE A 481 17.50 -25.45 -16.94
CA ILE A 481 18.79 -25.10 -16.37
C ILE A 481 19.77 -24.85 -17.51
N SER A 482 19.88 -23.60 -17.94
CA SER A 482 20.65 -23.23 -19.13
C SER A 482 22.17 -23.08 -18.87
N THR A 483 22.61 -23.14 -17.62
CA THR A 483 24.04 -23.11 -17.25
C THR A 483 24.34 -24.09 -16.11
N PRO A 484 25.46 -24.84 -16.18
CA PRO A 484 25.88 -25.74 -15.12
C PRO A 484 26.68 -25.05 -14.01
N SER A 485 27.15 -23.81 -14.23
CA SER A 485 28.12 -23.17 -13.33
C SER A 485 27.48 -22.67 -12.04
N GLY A 486 28.04 -23.05 -10.89
CA GLY A 486 27.61 -22.56 -9.58
C GLY A 486 26.17 -22.93 -9.21
N MET A 487 25.70 -24.09 -9.66
CA MET A 487 24.35 -24.57 -9.35
C MET A 487 24.42 -25.55 -8.17
N GLU A 488 23.46 -25.48 -7.25
CA GLU A 488 23.30 -26.46 -6.17
C GLU A 488 21.80 -26.68 -5.95
N LEU A 489 21.21 -27.49 -6.82
CA LEU A 489 19.75 -27.65 -6.89
C LEU A 489 19.29 -28.98 -6.32
N LEU A 490 18.27 -28.92 -5.48
CA LEU A 490 17.51 -30.08 -5.02
C LEU A 490 16.15 -30.11 -5.75
N ILE A 491 15.95 -31.07 -6.64
CA ILE A 491 14.71 -31.20 -7.42
C ILE A 491 13.96 -32.44 -6.95
N GLY A 492 12.88 -32.22 -6.22
CA GLY A 492 11.98 -33.29 -5.79
C GLY A 492 10.89 -33.62 -6.81
N GLN A 493 9.88 -34.38 -6.37
CA GLN A 493 8.72 -34.71 -7.18
C GLN A 493 7.94 -33.44 -7.58
N ASN A 494 7.67 -33.28 -8.88
CA ASN A 494 6.83 -32.23 -9.44
C ASN A 494 5.85 -32.87 -10.45
N THR A 495 4.61 -32.40 -10.51
CA THR A 495 3.69 -32.79 -11.60
C THR A 495 4.07 -31.98 -12.83
N ASN A 496 4.43 -32.63 -13.92
CA ASN A 496 5.01 -31.95 -15.08
C ASN A 496 4.65 -32.70 -16.37
N ASN A 497 3.86 -32.07 -17.24
CA ASN A 497 3.47 -32.63 -18.54
C ASN A 497 4.11 -31.89 -19.73
N PHE A 498 5.14 -31.07 -19.50
CA PHE A 498 5.91 -30.46 -20.57
C PHE A 498 6.67 -31.52 -21.37
N VAL A 499 6.91 -31.25 -22.67
CA VAL A 499 7.65 -32.16 -23.57
C VAL A 499 9.03 -32.52 -23.01
N LEU A 500 9.69 -31.52 -22.43
CA LEU A 500 10.94 -31.67 -21.69
C LEU A 500 10.66 -31.32 -20.23
N PRO A 501 10.36 -32.31 -19.36
CA PRO A 501 10.09 -32.04 -17.96
C PRO A 501 11.24 -31.28 -17.29
N ILE A 502 12.47 -31.69 -17.60
CA ILE A 502 13.70 -31.02 -17.18
C ILE A 502 14.62 -30.90 -18.40
N ALA A 503 15.07 -29.68 -18.70
CA ALA A 503 15.94 -29.35 -19.83
C ALA A 503 17.23 -28.70 -19.31
N GLY A 504 18.37 -29.34 -19.54
CA GLY A 504 19.63 -28.96 -18.89
C GLY A 504 19.64 -29.35 -17.41
N GLY A 505 20.82 -29.53 -16.80
CA GLY A 505 20.93 -29.98 -15.40
C GLY A 505 21.40 -31.43 -15.19
N THR A 506 22.33 -31.91 -16.02
CA THR A 506 23.04 -33.18 -15.78
C THR A 506 24.37 -32.93 -15.06
N GLY A 507 24.58 -33.56 -13.92
CA GLY A 507 25.86 -33.55 -13.19
C GLY A 507 25.68 -33.49 -11.68
N ASN A 508 26.79 -33.47 -10.94
CA ASN A 508 26.81 -33.53 -9.46
C ASN A 508 26.15 -32.33 -8.75
N TYR A 509 25.74 -31.32 -9.50
CA TYR A 509 25.18 -30.04 -9.02
C TYR A 509 23.63 -30.01 -9.01
N VAL A 510 23.00 -31.08 -9.47
CA VAL A 510 21.54 -31.30 -9.36
C VAL A 510 21.31 -32.64 -8.69
N ILE A 511 20.66 -32.62 -7.52
CA ILE A 511 20.27 -33.81 -6.78
C ILE A 511 18.77 -34.01 -6.99
N TYR A 512 18.40 -35.20 -7.45
CA TYR A 512 17.00 -35.63 -7.57
C TYR A 512 16.63 -36.41 -6.31
N ILE A 513 15.53 -36.02 -5.64
CA ILE A 513 15.03 -36.69 -4.43
C ILE A 513 13.60 -37.18 -4.55
#